data_AF-A0A850B917-F1
#
_entry.id   AF-A0A850B917-F1
#
_cell.length_a   1.000
_cell.length_b   1.000
_cell.length_c   1.000
_cell.angle_alpha   90.00
_cell.angle_beta   90.00
_cell.angle_gamma   90.00
#
_symmetry.space_group_name_H-M   'P 1'
#
loop_
_entity.id
_entity.type
_entity.pdbx_description
1 polymer ?
#
loop_
_entity_poly.entity_id
_entity_poly.type
_entity_poly.pdbx_seq_one_letter_code
_entity_poly.pdbx_strand_id
1 'polypeptide(L)'
;MLSRRDDPFPFEAARDLLGLMRALYAARRRAGAGANELEGLARAGKELQEALSLASTSKPGTVGHAAAWKRAEDATHIAARIDAFTIPAEPVLREAVGRVVRRAR
;
A
#
# COMPACT_ATOMS: atom_id res chain seq x y z
N MET A 1 -6.36 22.66 -1.80
CA MET A 1 -5.06 23.25 -1.44
C MET A 1 -4.03 22.14 -1.46
N LEU A 2 -3.12 22.14 -2.44
CA LEU A 2 -1.92 21.29 -2.40
C LEU A 2 -1.01 21.92 -1.34
N SER A 3 -1.14 21.50 -0.08
CA SER A 3 -0.16 21.87 0.94
C SER A 3 1.20 21.38 0.41
N ARG A 4 2.15 22.29 0.25
CA ARG A 4 3.51 21.95 -0.16
C ARG A 4 4.08 21.14 1.01
N ARG A 5 3.92 19.82 0.96
CA ARG A 5 4.50 18.90 1.97
C ARG A 5 6.00 18.84 1.72
N ASP A 6 6.69 19.81 2.29
CA ASP A 6 8.15 19.84 2.36
C ASP A 6 8.69 18.82 3.38
N ASP A 7 7.80 18.17 4.13
CA ASP A 7 8.13 17.05 5.00
C ASP A 7 8.79 15.89 4.22
N PRO A 8 9.75 15.18 4.85
CA PRO A 8 10.32 13.96 4.30
C PRO A 8 9.23 12.93 3.96
N PHE A 9 9.37 12.28 2.81
CA PHE A 9 8.44 11.22 2.41
C PHE A 9 8.56 10.02 3.37
N PRO A 10 7.44 9.46 3.90
CA PRO A 10 7.47 8.42 4.91
C PRO A 10 7.70 7.04 4.29
N PHE A 11 8.93 6.79 3.83
CA PHE A 11 9.29 5.59 3.09
C PHE A 11 8.99 4.28 3.84
N GLU A 12 9.26 4.23 5.15
CA GLU A 12 9.01 3.05 5.97
C GLU A 12 7.52 2.73 6.03
N ALA A 13 6.71 3.69 6.49
CA ALA A 13 5.25 3.51 6.58
C ALA A 13 4.61 3.16 5.22
N ALA A 14 5.06 3.79 4.13
CA ALA A 14 4.57 3.46 2.78
C ALA A 14 4.96 2.05 2.34
N ARG A 15 6.15 1.55 2.69
CA ARG A 15 6.58 0.17 2.42
C ARG A 15 5.78 -0.84 3.24
N ASP A 16 5.55 -0.56 4.51
CA ASP A 16 4.78 -1.43 5.39
C ASP A 16 3.34 -1.56 4.90
N LEU A 17 2.72 -0.44 4.58
CA LEU A 17 1.36 -0.42 4.03
C LEU A 17 1.29 -1.16 2.69
N LEU A 18 2.30 -1.01 1.82
CA LEU A 18 2.38 -1.78 0.57
C LEU A 18 2.47 -3.29 0.84
N GLY A 19 3.27 -3.69 1.83
CA GLY A 19 3.37 -5.06 2.29
C GLY A 19 2.02 -5.60 2.74
N LEU A 20 1.31 -4.84 3.58
CA LEU A 20 -0.01 -5.18 4.10
C LEU A 20 -1.06 -5.30 2.98
N MET A 21 -1.12 -4.32 2.06
CA MET A 21 -2.07 -4.36 0.93
C MET A 21 -1.87 -5.60 0.06
N ARG A 22 -0.62 -5.98 -0.19
CA ARG A 22 -0.31 -7.17 -0.97
C ARG A 22 -0.66 -8.47 -0.22
N ALA A 23 -0.49 -8.51 1.10
CA ALA A 23 -0.88 -9.65 1.93
C ALA A 23 -2.41 -9.78 1.97
N LEU A 24 -3.12 -8.67 2.17
CA LEU A 24 -4.58 -8.59 2.11
C LEU A 24 -5.11 -9.07 0.77
N TYR A 25 -4.61 -8.53 -0.35
CA TYR A 25 -5.01 -8.98 -1.69
C TYR A 25 -4.89 -10.50 -1.85
N ALA A 26 -3.76 -11.08 -1.44
CA ALA A 26 -3.53 -12.52 -1.59
C ALA A 26 -4.49 -13.34 -0.70
N ALA A 27 -4.67 -12.94 0.56
CA ALA A 27 -5.59 -13.58 1.48
C ALA A 27 -7.04 -13.52 0.98
N ARG A 28 -7.50 -12.34 0.56
CA ARG A 28 -8.85 -12.10 0.06
C ARG A 28 -9.11 -12.83 -1.26
N ARG A 29 -8.13 -12.87 -2.16
CA ARG A 29 -8.22 -13.65 -3.40
C ARG A 29 -8.39 -15.15 -3.11
N ARG A 30 -7.65 -15.70 -2.15
CA ARG A 30 -7.82 -17.11 -1.73
C ARG A 30 -9.17 -17.36 -1.07
N ALA A 31 -9.71 -16.39 -0.36
CA ALA A 31 -11.02 -16.46 0.27
C ALA A 31 -12.19 -16.24 -0.70
N GLY A 32 -11.93 -16.06 -2.01
CA GLY A 32 -12.98 -15.87 -3.00
C GLY A 32 -13.62 -14.48 -2.98
N ALA A 33 -12.89 -13.44 -2.54
CA ALA A 33 -13.37 -12.07 -2.57
C ALA A 33 -13.78 -11.62 -3.99
N GLY A 34 -14.79 -10.74 -4.06
CA GLY A 34 -15.31 -10.23 -5.32
C GLY A 34 -14.32 -9.37 -6.09
N ALA A 35 -14.52 -9.26 -7.41
CA ALA A 35 -13.62 -8.53 -8.31
C ALA A 35 -13.39 -7.07 -7.89
N ASN A 36 -14.44 -6.35 -7.48
CA ASN A 36 -14.33 -4.95 -7.04
C ASN A 36 -13.45 -4.78 -5.80
N GLU A 37 -13.52 -5.73 -4.85
CA GLU A 37 -12.68 -5.71 -3.64
C GLU A 37 -11.22 -5.93 -4.02
N LEU A 38 -10.96 -6.93 -4.86
CA LEU A 38 -9.61 -7.24 -5.33
C LEU A 38 -9.00 -6.10 -6.16
N GLU A 39 -9.80 -5.45 -7.00
CA GLU A 39 -9.37 -4.28 -7.77
C GLU A 39 -8.99 -3.11 -6.86
N GLY A 40 -9.80 -2.83 -5.83
CA GLY A 40 -9.49 -1.81 -4.84
C GLY A 40 -8.16 -2.05 -4.14
N LEU A 41 -7.93 -3.28 -3.66
CA LEU A 41 -6.69 -3.68 -3.00
C LEU A 41 -5.48 -3.60 -3.95
N ALA A 42 -5.64 -4.05 -5.20
CA ALA A 42 -4.60 -3.99 -6.21
C ALA A 42 -4.24 -2.53 -6.57
N ARG A 43 -5.25 -1.67 -6.70
CA ARG A 43 -5.07 -0.24 -6.96
C ARG A 43 -4.31 0.44 -5.83
N ALA A 44 -4.70 0.22 -4.57
CA ALA A 44 -3.97 0.77 -3.42
C ALA A 44 -2.49 0.34 -3.40
N GLY A 45 -2.23 -0.95 -3.66
CA GLY A 45 -0.87 -1.46 -3.77
C GLY A 45 -0.06 -0.82 -4.92
N LYS A 46 -0.71 -0.56 -6.06
CA LYS A 46 -0.07 0.10 -7.20
C LYS A 46 0.30 1.55 -6.88
N GLU A 47 -0.62 2.32 -6.32
CA GLU A 47 -0.39 3.72 -5.92
C GLU A 47 0.76 3.84 -4.92
N LEU A 48 0.85 2.95 -3.92
CA LEU A 48 1.97 2.93 -2.96
C LEU A 48 3.31 2.58 -3.64
N GLN A 49 3.31 1.63 -4.56
CA GLN A 49 4.51 1.25 -5.30
C GLN A 49 5.02 2.40 -6.18
N GLU A 50 4.12 3.12 -6.84
CA GLU A 50 4.44 4.31 -7.63
C GLU A 50 4.90 5.47 -6.74
N ALA A 51 4.23 5.70 -5.61
CA ALA A 51 4.63 6.71 -4.64
C ALA A 51 6.07 6.49 -4.15
N LEU A 52 6.41 5.25 -3.75
CA LEU A 52 7.76 4.88 -3.32
C LEU A 52 8.80 5.08 -4.42
N SER A 53 8.47 4.68 -5.66
CA SER A 53 9.36 4.86 -6.81
C SER A 53 9.64 6.34 -7.07
N LEU A 54 8.58 7.15 -7.11
CA LEU A 54 8.68 8.58 -7.40
C LEU A 54 9.37 9.35 -6.28
N ALA A 55 9.08 9.04 -5.01
CA ALA A 55 9.76 9.62 -3.87
C ALA A 55 11.26 9.30 -3.88
N SER A 56 11.66 8.09 -4.32
CA SER A 56 13.08 7.69 -4.33
C SER A 56 13.95 8.46 -5.33
N THR A 57 13.34 9.07 -6.35
CA THR A 57 14.03 9.80 -7.42
C THR A 57 13.75 11.31 -7.41
N SER A 58 12.91 11.79 -6.49
CA SER A 58 12.53 13.20 -6.40
C SER A 58 13.05 13.84 -5.10
N LYS A 59 13.28 15.15 -5.15
CA LYS A 59 13.70 15.94 -3.98
C LYS A 59 12.50 16.68 -3.38
N PRO A 60 12.47 16.95 -2.07
CA PRO A 60 11.48 17.84 -1.45
C PRO A 60 11.33 19.16 -2.21
N GLY A 61 10.11 19.69 -2.27
CA GLY A 61 9.79 20.91 -2.99
C GLY A 61 9.65 20.77 -4.52
N THR A 62 9.87 19.57 -5.08
CA THR A 62 9.64 19.28 -6.51
C THR A 62 8.22 18.76 -6.79
N VAL A 63 7.79 18.87 -8.05
CA VAL A 63 6.50 18.30 -8.52
C VAL A 63 6.47 16.78 -8.30
N GLY A 64 7.60 16.08 -8.50
CA GLY A 64 7.71 14.65 -8.27
C GLY A 64 7.44 14.27 -6.82
N HIS A 65 8.01 15.00 -5.86
CA HIS A 65 7.80 14.76 -4.43
C HIS A 65 6.35 14.99 -4.00
N ALA A 66 5.73 16.08 -4.48
CA ALA A 66 4.32 16.35 -4.24
C ALA A 66 3.40 15.27 -4.83
N ALA A 67 3.71 14.79 -6.04
CA ALA A 67 2.97 13.72 -6.67
C ALA A 67 3.16 12.35 -5.96
N ALA A 68 4.33 12.11 -5.36
CA ALA A 68 4.56 10.92 -4.55
C ALA A 68 3.69 10.93 -3.29
N TRP A 69 3.64 12.06 -2.59
CA TRP A 69 2.74 12.27 -1.44
C TRP A 69 1.28 12.05 -1.80
N LYS A 70 0.81 12.66 -2.89
CA LYS A 70 -0.58 12.52 -3.32
C LYS A 70 -0.94 11.05 -3.55
N ARG A 71 -0.08 10.28 -4.22
CA ARG A 71 -0.32 8.85 -4.46
C ARG A 71 -0.38 8.03 -3.17
N ALA A 72 0.53 8.32 -2.22
CA ALA A 72 0.50 7.67 -0.91
C ALA A 72 -0.80 7.98 -0.16
N GLU A 73 -1.24 9.23 -0.17
CA GLU A 73 -2.51 9.66 0.45
C GLU A 73 -3.71 8.99 -0.19
N ASP A 74 -3.81 9.02 -1.52
CA ASP A 74 -4.89 8.36 -2.26
C ASP A 74 -4.96 6.86 -1.91
N ALA A 75 -3.81 6.20 -1.78
CA ALA A 75 -3.75 4.81 -1.34
C ALA A 75 -4.23 4.61 0.10
N THR A 76 -3.87 5.51 1.02
CA THR A 76 -4.36 5.44 2.41
C THR A 76 -5.86 5.62 2.51
N HIS A 77 -6.48 6.43 1.65
CA HIS A 77 -7.94 6.56 1.59
C HIS A 77 -8.63 5.28 1.09
N ILE A 78 -7.97 4.51 0.22
CA ILE A 78 -8.46 3.18 -0.17
C ILE A 78 -8.30 2.21 1.01
N ALA A 79 -7.12 2.19 1.65
CA ALA A 79 -6.83 1.32 2.78
C ALA A 79 -7.77 1.56 3.97
N ALA A 80 -8.11 2.82 4.27
CA ALA A 80 -9.01 3.18 5.37
C ALA A 80 -10.46 2.72 5.17
N ARG A 81 -10.85 2.37 3.93
CA ARG A 81 -12.18 1.83 3.62
C ARG A 81 -12.26 0.31 3.74
N ILE A 82 -11.13 -0.34 4.03
CA ILE A 82 -11.09 -1.78 4.29
C ILE A 82 -11.70 -2.02 5.66
N ASP A 83 -12.77 -2.79 5.70
CA ASP A 83 -13.41 -3.18 6.96
C ASP A 83 -12.57 -4.25 7.66
N ALA A 84 -11.86 -3.83 8.70
CA ALA A 84 -11.00 -4.69 9.51
C ALA A 84 -11.80 -5.66 10.40
N PHE A 85 -13.09 -5.41 10.67
CA PHE A 85 -13.91 -6.29 11.50
C PHE A 85 -14.35 -7.55 10.76
N THR A 86 -14.42 -7.50 9.43
CA THR A 86 -14.86 -8.62 8.59
C THR A 86 -13.71 -9.40 7.96
N ILE A 87 -12.46 -8.91 8.08
CA ILE A 87 -11.28 -9.59 7.54
C ILE A 87 -10.49 -10.23 8.69
N PRO A 88 -10.48 -11.57 8.82
CA PRO A 88 -9.67 -12.24 9.82
C PRO A 88 -8.18 -11.95 9.59
N ALA A 89 -7.46 -11.63 10.67
CA ALA A 89 -6.03 -11.31 10.59
C ALA A 89 -5.18 -12.52 10.20
N GLU A 90 -5.55 -13.73 10.62
CA GLU A 90 -4.75 -14.95 10.44
C GLU A 90 -4.42 -15.26 8.95
N PRO A 91 -5.38 -15.26 8.01
CA PRO A 91 -5.08 -15.39 6.57
C PRO A 91 -4.10 -14.34 6.04
N VAL A 92 -4.17 -13.09 6.52
CA VAL A 92 -3.30 -11.99 6.08
C VAL A 92 -1.88 -12.20 6.61
N LEU A 93 -1.76 -12.54 7.90
CA LEU A 93 -0.47 -12.85 8.53
C LEU A 93 0.20 -14.05 7.87
N ARG A 94 -0.56 -15.11 7.56
CA ARG A 94 -0.06 -16.28 6.83
C ARG A 94 0.58 -15.89 5.50
N GLU A 95 0.00 -14.95 4.76
CA GLU A 95 0.56 -14.44 3.51
C GLU A 95 1.82 -13.61 3.71
N ALA A 96 1.84 -12.76 4.74
CA ALA A 96 3.01 -11.96 5.08
C ALA A 96 4.19 -12.87 5.49
N VAL A 97 3.97 -13.82 6.39
CA VAL A 97 4.97 -14.81 6.82
C VAL A 97 5.48 -15.63 5.64
N GLY A 98 4.59 -16.10 4.77
CA GLY A 98 4.98 -16.87 3.58
C GLY A 98 5.93 -16.12 2.65
N ARG A 99 5.87 -14.78 2.59
CA ARG A 99 6.80 -13.97 1.79
C ARG A 99 8.19 -13.89 2.42
N VAL A 100 8.27 -13.80 3.74
CA VAL A 100 9.54 -13.81 4.47
C VAL A 100 10.23 -15.15 4.29
N VAL A 101 9.52 -16.25 4.54
CA VAL A 101 10.08 -17.61 4.48
C VAL A 101 10.54 -17.99 3.06
N ARG A 102 9.80 -17.60 2.02
CA ARG A 102 10.19 -17.88 0.62
C ARG A 102 11.39 -17.07 0.14
N ARG A 103 11.66 -15.91 0.74
CA ARG A 103 12.79 -15.04 0.35
C ARG A 103 14.10 -15.45 1.05
N ALA A 104 14.01 -16.27 2.10
CA ALA A 104 15.15 -16.83 2.82
C ALA A 104 15.68 -18.15 2.24
N ARG A 105 15.07 -18.64 1.14
CA ARG A 105 15.53 -19.77 0.34
C ARG A 105 16.07 -19.27 -0.99
#